data_AF-A0A7C7WBX1-F1
#
_entry.id   AF-A0A7C7WBX1-F1
#
_cell.length_a   1.000
_cell.length_b   1.000
_cell.length_c   1.000
_cell.angle_alpha   90.00
_cell.angle_beta   90.00
_cell.angle_gamma   90.00
#
_symmetry.space_group_name_H-M   'P 1'
#
loop_
_entity.id
_entity.type
_entity.pdbx_description
1 polymer ?
#
loop_
_entity_poly.entity_id
_entity_poly.type
_entity_poly.pdbx_seq_one_letter_code
_entity_poly.pdbx_strand_id
1 'polypeptide(L)' 'MPARDGTISRYEGVEEVRRDHGEWIIDMHLPAPGKPTQPVEAGCMANAWARLRHPDFDTLRSILDDLGERIQVRAE' A
#
# COMPACT_ATOMS: atom_id res chain seq x y z
N MET A 1 -4.34 -1.62 -4.11
CA MET A 1 -4.30 -2.31 -5.42
C MET A 1 -4.32 -1.29 -6.54
N PRO A 2 -3.61 -1.49 -7.68
CA PRO A 2 -3.83 -0.65 -8.86
C PRO A 2 -5.21 -0.94 -9.46
N ALA A 3 -5.91 0.09 -9.94
CA ALA A 3 -7.25 -0.03 -10.51
C ALA A 3 -7.27 -0.60 -11.95
N ARG A 4 -6.10 -0.65 -12.60
CA ARG A 4 -5.88 -1.22 -13.94
C ARG A 4 -4.43 -1.65 -14.07
N ASP A 5 -4.16 -2.59 -14.98
CA ASP A 5 -2.80 -2.93 -15.38
C ASP A 5 -2.17 -1.77 -16.17
N GLY A 6 -0.87 -1.58 -16.01
CA GLY A 6 -0.13 -0.51 -16.70
C GLY A 6 1.25 -0.29 -16.11
N THR A 7 1.79 0.90 -16.28
CA THR A 7 3.04 1.32 -15.62
C THR A 7 2.69 2.14 -14.39
N ILE A 8 3.30 1.82 -13.24
CA ILE A 8 3.10 2.58 -12.01
C ILE A 8 3.56 4.02 -12.27
N SER A 9 2.66 5.00 -12.11
CA SER A 9 2.96 6.41 -12.32
C SER A 9 3.20 7.15 -11.01
N ARG A 10 2.39 6.85 -9.98
CA ARG A 10 2.57 7.41 -8.63
C ARG A 10 1.78 6.65 -7.56
N TYR A 11 2.11 6.97 -6.31
CA TYR A 11 1.35 6.58 -5.13
C TYR A 11 0.70 7.81 -4.51
N GLU A 12 -0.54 7.67 -4.04
CA GLU A 12 -1.27 8.69 -3.30
C GLU A 12 -1.50 8.21 -1.85
N GLY A 13 -1.51 9.12 -0.87
CA GLY A 13 -1.81 8.83 0.53
C GLY A 13 -0.68 8.21 1.36
N VAL A 14 0.48 7.93 0.75
CA VAL A 14 1.61 7.24 1.42
C VAL A 14 2.25 8.11 2.50
N GLU A 15 2.42 9.41 2.26
CA GLU A 15 3.09 10.31 3.20
C GLU A 15 2.21 10.64 4.40
N GLU A 16 0.90 10.79 4.18
CA GLU A 16 -0.09 10.98 5.24
C GLU A 16 -0.16 9.74 6.13
N VAL A 17 -0.22 8.54 5.55
CA VAL A 17 -0.17 7.28 6.29
C VAL A 17 1.13 7.12 7.06
N ARG A 18 2.28 7.47 6.46
CA ARG A 18 3.57 7.38 7.13
C ARG A 18 3.64 8.32 8.32
N ARG A 19 3.04 9.52 8.21
CA ARG A 19 2.96 10.48 9.30
C ARG A 19 2.08 9.98 10.45
N ASP A 20 0.93 9.39 10.12
CA ASP A 20 -0.07 9.00 11.13
C ASP A 20 0.26 7.65 11.80
N HIS A 21 0.79 6.68 11.06
CA HIS A 21 0.96 5.29 11.51
C HIS A 21 2.38 4.74 11.34
N GLY A 22 3.35 5.60 10.95
CA GLY A 22 4.70 5.16 10.59
C GLY A 22 5.44 4.37 11.66
N GLU A 23 5.12 4.57 12.94
CA GLU A 23 5.70 3.82 14.06
C GLU A 23 5.32 2.33 14.05
N TRP A 24 4.18 1.98 13.45
CA TRP A 24 3.67 0.61 13.38
C TRP A 24 4.02 -0.11 12.08
N ILE A 25 4.57 0.62 11.10
CA ILE A 25 4.97 0.08 9.80
C ILE A 25 6.38 -0.51 9.93
N ILE A 26 6.47 -1.83 9.82
CA ILE A 26 7.74 -2.55 9.89
C ILE A 26 8.40 -2.68 8.52
N ASP A 27 7.62 -2.68 7.45
CA ASP A 27 8.14 -2.74 6.08
C ASP A 27 7.09 -2.29 5.07
N MET A 28 7.53 -1.77 3.93
CA MET A 28 6.65 -1.37 2.85
C MET A 28 7.34 -1.55 1.50
N HIS A 29 6.66 -2.24 0.59
CA HIS A 29 7.09 -2.42 -0.78
C HIS A 29 6.28 -1.51 -1.70
N LEU A 30 6.92 -0.41 -2.13
CA LEU A 30 6.41 0.53 -3.12
C LEU A 30 7.40 0.61 -4.29
N PRO A 31 7.27 -0.23 -5.34
CA PRO A 31 8.13 -0.14 -6.51
C PRO A 31 8.14 1.27 -7.12
N ALA A 32 9.32 1.77 -7.49
CA ALA A 32 9.44 3.10 -8.09
C ALA A 32 8.55 3.27 -9.34
N PRO A 33 8.03 4.48 -9.60
CA PRO A 33 7.34 4.80 -10.85
C PRO A 33 8.16 4.38 -12.08
N GLY A 34 7.47 3.94 -13.13
CA GLY A 34 8.10 3.39 -14.35
C GLY A 34 8.23 1.86 -14.36
N LYS A 35 7.89 1.17 -13.26
CA LYS A 35 7.81 -0.30 -13.25
C LYS A 35 6.42 -0.78 -13.74
N PRO A 36 6.37 -1.86 -14.54
CA PRO A 36 5.10 -2.46 -14.93
C PRO A 36 4.40 -3.07 -13.71
N THR A 37 3.08 -2.95 -13.65
CA THR A 37 2.27 -3.69 -12.68
C THR A 37 2.27 -5.18 -13.05
N GLN A 38 2.22 -6.03 -12.03
CA GLN A 38 1.75 -7.39 -12.20
C GLN A 38 0.23 -7.39 -12.44
N PRO A 39 -0.32 -8.43 -13.11
CA PRO A 39 -1.76 -8.53 -13.35
C PRO A 39 -2.55 -8.30 -12.06
N VAL A 40 -3.66 -7.56 -12.12
CA VAL A 40 -4.55 -7.35 -10.97
C VAL A 40 -4.98 -8.69 -10.33
N GLU A 41 -5.10 -9.74 -11.13
CA GLU A 41 -5.41 -11.11 -10.71
C GLU A 41 -4.30 -11.78 -9.85
N ALA A 42 -3.07 -11.28 -9.89
CA ALA A 42 -1.96 -11.76 -9.07
C ALA A 42 -2.13 -11.43 -7.57
N GLY A 43 -3.13 -10.59 -7.23
CA GLY A 43 -3.68 -10.45 -5.88
C GLY A 43 -2.97 -9.45 -4.96
N CYS A 44 -3.50 -9.39 -3.73
CA CYS A 44 -3.05 -8.73 -2.48
C CYS A 44 -1.68 -7.98 -2.46
N MET A 45 -0.64 -8.73 -2.82
CA MET A 45 0.75 -8.34 -2.58
C MET A 45 1.58 -8.25 -3.87
N ALA A 46 0.95 -8.38 -5.04
CA ALA A 46 1.70 -8.44 -6.29
C ALA A 46 2.31 -7.08 -6.69
N ASN A 47 1.68 -5.96 -6.32
CA ASN A 47 2.05 -4.64 -6.83
C ASN A 47 2.60 -3.70 -5.74
N ALA A 48 1.96 -3.66 -4.59
CA ALA A 48 2.42 -2.90 -3.44
C ALA A 48 1.84 -3.50 -2.16
N TRP A 49 2.63 -3.51 -1.08
CA TRP A 49 2.20 -4.03 0.21
C TRP A 49 2.87 -3.28 1.36
N ALA A 50 2.21 -3.28 2.51
CA ALA A 50 2.75 -2.81 3.79
C ALA A 50 2.63 -3.92 4.82
N ARG A 51 3.63 -4.02 5.70
CA ARG A 51 3.60 -4.91 6.86
C ARG A 51 3.59 -4.05 8.12
N LEU A 52 2.72 -4.42 9.06
CA LEU A 52 2.53 -3.69 10.29
C LEU A 52 2.65 -4.63 11.50
N ARG A 53 3.04 -4.06 12.64
CA ARG A 53 3.07 -4.75 13.92
C ARG A 53 2.47 -3.85 14.98
N HIS A 54 1.46 -4.34 15.69
CA HIS A 54 0.87 -3.66 16.84
C HIS A 54 0.57 -4.71 17.94
N PRO A 55 0.72 -4.39 19.23
CA PRO A 55 0.43 -5.33 20.32
C PRO A 55 -1.06 -5.67 20.45
N ASP A 56 -1.94 -4.73 20.09
CA ASP A 56 -3.39 -4.91 20.05
C ASP A 56 -3.87 -5.23 18.63
N PHE A 57 -4.63 -6.31 18.48
CA PHE A 57 -5.08 -6.82 17.18
C PHE A 57 -6.17 -5.94 16.55
N ASP A 58 -7.10 -5.42 17.33
CA ASP A 58 -8.19 -4.59 16.80
C ASP A 58 -7.66 -3.26 16.27
N THR A 59 -6.70 -2.67 16.96
CA THR A 59 -5.96 -1.49 16.50
C THR A 59 -5.17 -1.81 15.23
N LEU A 60 -4.48 -2.97 15.17
CA LEU A 60 -3.77 -3.40 13.96
C LEU A 60 -4.73 -3.47 12.76
N ARG A 61 -5.90 -4.07 12.94
CA ARG A 61 -6.92 -4.20 11.90
C ARG A 61 -7.43 -2.84 11.46
N SER A 62 -7.73 -1.94 12.41
CA SER A 62 -8.19 -0.58 12.09
C SER A 62 -7.15 0.21 11.30
N ILE A 63 -5.86 0.06 11.62
CA ILE A 63 -4.78 0.72 10.87
C ILE A 63 -4.69 0.13 9.47
N LEU A 64 -4.77 -1.21 9.31
CA LEU A 64 -4.76 -1.85 7.98
C LEU A 64 -5.93 -1.39 7.10
N ASP A 65 -7.13 -1.24 7.68
CA ASP A 65 -8.31 -0.75 6.99
C ASP A 65 -8.08 0.70 6.51
N ASP A 66 -7.57 1.58 7.38
CA ASP A 66 -7.24 2.98 7.06
C ASP A 66 -6.16 3.10 5.95
N LEU A 67 -5.13 2.25 6.00
CA LEU A 67 -4.11 2.15 4.96
C LEU A 67 -4.71 1.76 3.60
N GLY A 68 -5.62 0.78 3.60
CA GLY A 68 -6.27 0.28 2.40
C GLY A 68 -7.19 1.31 1.73
N GLU A 69 -7.82 2.17 2.53
CA GLU A 69 -8.67 3.27 2.03
C GLU A 69 -7.83 4.42 1.47
N ARG A 70 -6.75 4.81 2.16
CA ARG A 70 -5.94 5.99 1.81
C ARG A 70 -4.92 5.74 0.71
N ILE A 71 -4.27 4.57 0.68
CA ILE A 71 -3.19 4.31 -0.28
C ILE A 71 -3.75 3.84 -1.62
N GLN A 72 -3.55 4.66 -2.65
CA GLN A 72 -3.95 4.36 -4.02
C GLN A 72 -2.73 4.26 -4.93
N VAL A 73 -2.65 3.17 -5.69
CA VAL A 73 -1.61 2.99 -6.74
C VAL A 73 -2.20 3.45 -8.07
N ARG A 74 -1.61 4.49 -8.66
CA ARG A 74 -1.99 4.97 -9.99
C ARG A 74 -1.10 4.29 -11.03
N ALA A 75 -1.73 3.69 -12.03
CA ALA A 75 -1.07 3.10 -13.18
C ALA A 75 -1.65 3.67 -14.47
N GLU A 76 -0.82 3.86 -15.49
CA GLU A 76 -1.19 4.36 -16.82
C GLU A 76 -0.58 3.57 -17.98
#